data_AF-A0A3M5GFP6-F1
#
_entry.id   AF-A0A3M5GFP6-F1
#
_cell.length_a   1.000
_cell.length_b   1.000
_cell.length_c   1.000
_cell.angle_alpha   90.00
_cell.angle_beta   90.00
_cell.angle_gamma   90.00
#
_symmetry.space_group_name_H-M   'P 1'
#
loop_
_entity.id
_entity.type
_entity.pdbx_description
1 polymer ?
#
loop_
_entity_poly.entity_id
_entity_poly.type
_entity_poly.pdbx_seq_one_letter_code
_entity_poly.pdbx_strand_id
1 'polypeptide(L)'
;MPKLRPRARIVRTIGDQLISGPEAALIELVKNAFDADSPAVHISIVPPREDIKSLNSGIIKVVDYGHGMSSDDILGKWFEPATSDKVTRGASPGLGRTMLGAKGVGRFATARLGSRLDLLSVSEVSGRKEVSNIIVNWELFEQALYLDEIEIDIQTRPGKSKDVCGVSLEISELRDSWTKRQLELLVRELRRLTSPIKYREDDFQVFLDLSGFQKDTHGFDGQSIVSGAFGAIGNDDDFDPKEIRPFAINKIFHYMVQGEFDEDGQFTGFFINNRGDGKRQPLNVSSTSLTSEEISCGPVSLRLNIYDREGEAVVELFEKLGIL
;
A
#
# COMPACT_ATOMS: atom_id res chain seq x y z
N MET A 1 -34.39 3.71 32.07
CA MET A 1 -33.62 4.72 31.30
C MET A 1 -33.64 4.30 29.83
N PRO A 2 -33.86 5.22 28.88
CA PRO A 2 -33.78 4.89 27.45
C PRO A 2 -32.35 4.49 27.08
N LYS A 3 -32.19 3.40 26.33
CA LYS A 3 -30.89 2.93 25.82
C LYS A 3 -30.68 3.46 24.40
N LEU A 4 -29.47 3.90 24.09
CA LEU A 4 -29.09 4.27 22.73
C LEU A 4 -29.08 3.00 21.86
N ARG A 5 -29.92 2.97 20.81
CA ARG A 5 -30.03 1.85 19.87
C ARG A 5 -29.79 2.36 18.44
N PRO A 6 -28.55 2.29 17.93
CA PRO A 6 -28.21 2.82 16.60
C PRO A 6 -28.94 2.07 15.48
N ARG A 7 -29.32 2.80 14.42
CA ARG A 7 -29.84 2.19 13.18
C ARG A 7 -28.69 1.56 12.39
N ALA A 8 -28.92 0.40 11.76
CA ALA A 8 -27.89 -0.32 11.02
C ALA A 8 -27.21 0.51 9.91
N ARG A 9 -27.99 1.37 9.24
CA ARG A 9 -27.51 2.28 8.19
C ARG A 9 -26.32 3.18 8.58
N ILE A 10 -26.08 3.37 9.89
CA ILE A 10 -24.98 4.19 10.39
C ILE A 10 -23.62 3.66 9.92
N VAL A 11 -23.48 2.33 9.77
CA VAL A 11 -22.23 1.70 9.29
C VAL A 11 -21.86 2.22 7.91
N ARG A 12 -22.84 2.27 6.99
CA ARG A 12 -22.65 2.80 5.65
C ARG A 12 -22.39 4.30 5.67
N THR A 13 -23.17 5.07 6.44
CA THR A 13 -22.98 6.54 6.52
C THR A 13 -21.58 6.90 7.02
N ILE A 14 -21.06 6.16 8.00
CA ILE A 14 -19.70 6.35 8.51
C ILE A 14 -18.67 5.98 7.43
N GLY A 15 -18.84 4.86 6.75
CA GLY A 15 -17.90 4.46 5.70
C GLY A 15 -17.83 5.43 4.53
N ASP A 16 -19.00 5.88 4.02
CA ASP A 16 -19.09 6.82 2.92
C ASP A 16 -18.55 8.22 3.28
N GLN A 17 -18.62 8.62 4.57
CA GLN A 17 -18.10 9.91 5.03
C GLN A 17 -16.62 9.88 5.44
N LEU A 18 -16.13 8.75 5.96
CA LEU A 18 -14.74 8.63 6.41
C LEU A 18 -13.77 8.31 5.27
N ILE A 19 -14.25 7.69 4.19
CA ILE A 19 -13.40 7.19 3.12
C ILE A 19 -13.73 7.91 1.82
N SER A 20 -12.80 8.76 1.37
CA SER A 20 -12.99 9.66 0.23
C SER A 20 -13.22 8.97 -1.13
N GLY A 21 -12.97 7.66 -1.25
CA GLY A 21 -13.11 6.90 -2.49
C GLY A 21 -12.65 5.44 -2.40
N PRO A 22 -12.88 4.62 -3.44
CA PRO A 22 -12.48 3.21 -3.45
C PRO A 22 -10.96 3.02 -3.37
N GLU A 23 -10.17 3.94 -3.93
CA GLU A 23 -8.71 3.90 -3.84
C GLU A 23 -8.27 4.07 -2.38
N ALA A 24 -8.83 5.07 -1.69
CA ALA A 24 -8.55 5.31 -0.27
C ALA A 24 -8.97 4.11 0.61
N ALA A 25 -10.09 3.46 0.29
CA ALA A 25 -10.52 2.25 0.99
C ALA A 25 -9.46 1.14 0.87
N LEU A 26 -8.97 0.89 -0.34
CA LEU A 26 -7.95 -0.13 -0.58
C LEU A 26 -6.60 0.21 0.08
N ILE A 27 -6.22 1.49 0.09
CA ILE A 27 -5.06 1.99 0.84
C ILE A 27 -5.19 1.68 2.34
N GLU A 28 -6.36 1.87 2.95
CA GLU A 28 -6.57 1.53 4.36
C GLU A 28 -6.40 0.03 4.62
N LEU A 29 -6.78 -0.85 3.68
CA LEU A 29 -6.54 -2.29 3.80
C LEU A 29 -5.04 -2.63 3.73
N VAL A 30 -4.28 -1.95 2.87
CA VAL A 30 -2.80 -2.09 2.80
C VAL A 30 -2.13 -1.64 4.10
N LYS A 31 -2.58 -0.53 4.69
CA LYS A 31 -2.09 -0.07 6.00
C LYS A 31 -2.39 -1.09 7.11
N ASN A 32 -3.55 -1.76 7.07
CA ASN A 32 -3.87 -2.80 8.04
C ASN A 32 -2.94 -4.02 7.90
N ALA A 33 -2.56 -4.40 6.67
CA ALA A 33 -1.56 -5.45 6.45
C ALA A 33 -0.18 -5.05 7.03
N PHE A 34 0.23 -3.78 6.85
CA PHE A 34 1.45 -3.26 7.44
C PHE A 34 1.42 -3.28 8.98
N ASP A 35 0.31 -2.81 9.57
CA ASP A 35 0.07 -2.79 11.02
C ASP A 35 0.04 -4.21 11.62
N ALA A 36 -0.33 -5.21 10.82
CA ALA A 36 -0.38 -6.62 11.20
C ALA A 36 0.99 -7.32 11.17
N ASP A 37 2.07 -6.57 10.98
CA ASP A 37 3.44 -7.09 10.80
C ASP A 37 3.59 -8.01 9.61
N SER A 38 2.76 -7.82 8.58
CA SER A 38 2.92 -8.60 7.36
C SER A 38 4.25 -8.24 6.66
N PRO A 39 4.98 -9.21 6.10
CA PRO A 39 6.10 -8.93 5.21
C PRO A 39 5.63 -8.43 3.83
N ALA A 40 4.43 -8.80 3.40
CA ALA A 40 3.90 -8.38 2.12
C ALA A 40 2.39 -8.33 2.08
N VAL A 41 1.82 -7.59 1.14
CA VAL A 41 0.40 -7.64 0.81
C VAL A 41 0.21 -7.85 -0.69
N HIS A 42 -0.68 -8.76 -1.03
CA HIS A 42 -1.04 -9.08 -2.41
C HIS A 42 -2.47 -8.61 -2.68
N ILE A 43 -2.61 -7.80 -3.72
CA ILE A 43 -3.87 -7.22 -4.13
C ILE A 43 -4.16 -7.70 -5.54
N SER A 44 -5.40 -8.13 -5.81
CA SER A 44 -5.89 -8.43 -7.14
C SER A 44 -7.18 -7.70 -7.37
N ILE A 45 -7.31 -7.01 -8.50
CA ILE A 45 -8.56 -6.36 -8.92
C ILE A 45 -9.00 -7.01 -10.23
N VAL A 46 -10.14 -7.69 -10.19
CA VAL A 46 -10.74 -8.35 -11.33
C VAL A 46 -11.99 -7.58 -11.73
N PRO A 47 -12.06 -7.02 -12.95
CA PRO A 47 -13.25 -6.31 -13.41
C PRO A 47 -14.44 -7.26 -13.57
N PRO A 48 -15.69 -6.74 -13.55
CA PRO A 48 -16.87 -7.53 -13.88
C PRO A 48 -16.75 -8.16 -15.26
N ARG A 49 -17.22 -9.40 -15.42
CA ARG A 49 -17.24 -10.04 -16.75
C ARG A 49 -18.40 -9.51 -17.59
N GLU A 50 -18.14 -9.17 -18.85
CA GLU A 50 -19.15 -8.62 -19.78
C GLU A 50 -20.28 -9.61 -20.12
N ASP A 51 -20.03 -10.92 -20.02
CA ASP A 51 -21.00 -11.98 -20.32
C ASP A 51 -22.04 -12.20 -19.22
N ILE A 52 -21.82 -11.64 -18.02
CA ILE A 52 -22.71 -11.77 -16.87
C ILE A 52 -23.50 -10.47 -16.72
N LYS A 53 -24.80 -10.52 -17.07
CA LYS A 53 -25.76 -9.39 -16.98
C LYS A 53 -25.98 -8.83 -15.56
N SER A 54 -25.39 -9.40 -14.51
CA SER A 54 -25.38 -8.76 -13.20
C SER A 54 -24.32 -7.65 -13.21
N LEU A 55 -24.76 -6.41 -13.35
CA LEU A 55 -23.94 -5.25 -13.03
C LEU A 55 -23.30 -5.48 -11.65
N ASN A 56 -21.96 -5.39 -11.56
CA ASN A 56 -21.12 -5.46 -10.35
C ASN A 56 -20.41 -6.78 -10.01
N SER A 57 -20.29 -7.78 -10.89
CA SER A 57 -19.57 -9.05 -10.60
C SER A 57 -18.04 -8.96 -10.39
N GLY A 58 -17.48 -7.75 -10.29
CA GLY A 58 -16.05 -7.57 -10.03
C GLY A 58 -15.64 -8.13 -8.66
N ILE A 59 -14.34 -8.40 -8.51
CA ILE A 59 -13.77 -8.95 -7.28
C ILE A 59 -12.48 -8.18 -6.95
N ILE A 60 -12.33 -7.77 -5.70
CA ILE A 60 -11.06 -7.32 -5.13
C ILE A 60 -10.64 -8.35 -4.10
N LYS A 61 -9.42 -8.85 -4.23
CA LYS A 61 -8.79 -9.73 -3.24
C LYS A 61 -7.62 -9.01 -2.59
N VAL A 62 -7.55 -9.02 -1.26
CA VAL A 62 -6.43 -8.49 -0.47
C VAL A 62 -5.95 -9.59 0.46
N VAL A 63 -4.68 -9.99 0.35
CA VAL A 63 -4.08 -11.04 1.16
C VAL A 63 -2.81 -10.51 1.82
N ASP A 64 -2.74 -10.60 3.15
CA ASP A 64 -1.53 -10.37 3.92
C ASP A 64 -1.07 -11.65 4.61
N TYR A 65 0.16 -11.62 5.13
CA TYR A 65 0.83 -12.71 5.83
C TYR A 65 1.26 -12.28 7.24
N GLY A 66 0.48 -11.38 7.85
CA GLY A 66 0.72 -10.89 9.19
C GLY A 66 0.28 -11.88 10.27
N HIS A 67 0.06 -11.35 11.48
CA HIS A 67 -0.34 -12.16 12.63
C HIS A 67 -1.78 -12.72 12.56
N GLY A 68 -2.63 -12.21 11.67
CA GLY A 68 -4.03 -12.59 11.56
C GLY A 68 -4.89 -12.20 12.78
N MET A 69 -6.11 -12.71 12.83
CA MET A 69 -7.09 -12.49 13.90
C MET A 69 -7.72 -13.83 14.31
N SER A 70 -7.81 -14.11 15.62
CA SER A 70 -8.63 -15.21 16.14
C SER A 70 -10.13 -14.90 16.04
N SER A 71 -10.99 -15.87 16.33
CA SER A 71 -12.44 -15.63 16.46
C SER A 71 -12.76 -14.59 17.51
N ASP A 72 -12.03 -14.60 18.64
CA ASP A 72 -12.19 -13.63 19.71
C ASP A 72 -11.74 -12.23 19.27
N ASP A 73 -10.67 -12.13 18.48
CA ASP A 73 -10.24 -10.88 17.87
C ASP A 73 -11.29 -10.36 16.87
N ILE A 74 -11.87 -11.24 16.06
CA ILE A 74 -12.93 -10.86 15.13
C ILE A 74 -14.16 -10.38 15.92
N LEU A 75 -14.61 -11.12 16.93
CA LEU A 75 -15.74 -10.72 17.79
C LEU A 75 -15.48 -9.38 18.49
N GLY A 76 -14.35 -9.25 19.17
CA GLY A 76 -14.06 -8.09 20.03
C GLY A 76 -13.49 -6.88 19.31
N LYS A 77 -12.76 -7.05 18.20
CA LYS A 77 -12.11 -5.91 17.50
C LYS A 77 -12.79 -5.54 16.19
N TRP A 78 -13.30 -6.53 15.44
CA TRP A 78 -13.94 -6.28 14.16
C TRP A 78 -15.39 -5.81 14.36
N PHE A 79 -16.17 -6.51 15.20
CA PHE A 79 -17.59 -6.19 15.43
C PHE A 79 -17.85 -5.12 16.50
N GLU A 80 -16.88 -4.78 17.35
CA GLU A 80 -17.01 -3.64 18.27
C GLU A 80 -16.35 -2.37 17.67
N PRO A 81 -17.13 -1.38 17.20
CA PRO A 81 -16.57 -0.13 16.74
C PRO A 81 -15.99 0.71 17.88
N ALA A 82 -14.91 1.45 17.57
CA ALA A 82 -14.21 2.37 18.48
C ALA A 82 -13.47 1.73 19.68
N THR A 83 -13.00 0.48 19.57
CA THR A 83 -12.11 -0.13 20.56
C THR A 83 -10.76 0.62 20.66
N SER A 84 -10.27 0.79 21.89
CA SER A 84 -9.08 1.58 22.24
C SER A 84 -7.74 0.87 22.00
N ASP A 85 -7.76 -0.36 21.49
CA ASP A 85 -6.61 -1.26 21.39
C ASP A 85 -5.41 -0.72 20.59
N LYS A 86 -5.64 0.08 19.55
CA LYS A 86 -4.56 0.72 18.78
C LYS A 86 -3.97 1.95 19.49
N VAL A 87 -4.68 2.57 20.43
CA VAL A 87 -4.23 3.77 21.17
C VAL A 87 -3.19 3.44 22.22
N THR A 88 -3.37 2.33 22.92
CA THR A 88 -2.48 1.91 24.00
C THR A 88 -1.16 1.31 23.49
N ARG A 89 -1.15 0.76 22.26
CA ARG A 89 0.04 0.09 21.72
C ARG A 89 0.97 1.01 20.94
N GLY A 90 0.47 1.87 20.04
CA GLY A 90 1.29 2.79 19.22
C GLY A 90 2.27 2.13 18.22
N ALA A 91 2.65 0.88 18.48
CA ALA A 91 3.55 0.04 17.72
C ALA A 91 2.92 -1.35 17.48
N SER A 92 3.29 -2.01 16.39
CA SER A 92 2.84 -3.35 16.05
C SER A 92 3.42 -4.43 17.01
N PRO A 93 2.73 -5.57 17.24
CA PRO A 93 3.09 -6.51 18.30
C PRO A 93 4.43 -7.24 18.10
N GLY A 94 4.81 -7.52 16.86
CA GLY A 94 5.98 -8.31 16.52
C GLY A 94 7.18 -7.46 16.12
N LEU A 95 7.01 -6.56 15.14
CA LEU A 95 8.12 -5.78 14.58
C LEU A 95 8.26 -4.38 15.19
N GLY A 96 7.32 -3.95 16.04
CA GLY A 96 7.36 -2.64 16.68
C GLY A 96 7.17 -1.47 15.71
N ARG A 97 6.56 -1.71 14.54
CA ARG A 97 6.28 -0.70 13.51
C ARG A 97 5.32 0.34 14.05
N THR A 98 5.59 1.62 13.74
CA THR A 98 4.62 2.68 14.02
C THR A 98 3.36 2.44 13.19
N MET A 99 2.22 2.26 13.85
CA MET A 99 0.96 1.93 13.16
C MET A 99 0.52 3.08 12.22
N LEU A 100 0.12 2.73 10.99
CA LEU A 100 -0.29 3.65 9.93
C LEU A 100 -1.81 3.77 9.80
N GLY A 101 -2.57 2.73 10.15
CA GLY A 101 -4.01 2.65 9.91
C GLY A 101 -4.85 3.53 10.84
N ALA A 102 -5.91 4.15 10.29
CA ALA A 102 -6.88 4.90 11.08
C ALA A 102 -7.81 3.96 11.89
N LYS A 103 -8.19 4.35 13.11
CA LYS A 103 -8.97 3.52 14.05
C LYS A 103 -10.29 3.05 13.46
N GLY A 104 -10.51 1.73 13.41
CA GLY A 104 -11.82 1.15 13.13
C GLY A 104 -12.36 1.41 11.71
N VAL A 105 -11.49 1.79 10.76
CA VAL A 105 -11.88 2.12 9.38
C VAL A 105 -11.81 0.92 8.43
N GLY A 106 -11.05 -0.14 8.76
CA GLY A 106 -10.86 -1.31 7.88
C GLY A 106 -12.15 -2.02 7.44
N ARG A 107 -13.13 -2.21 8.34
CA ARG A 107 -14.45 -2.78 8.00
C ARG A 107 -15.31 -1.84 7.14
N PHE A 108 -15.14 -0.53 7.30
CA PHE A 108 -15.81 0.45 6.47
C PHE A 108 -15.18 0.51 5.07
N ALA A 109 -13.88 0.23 4.97
CA ALA A 109 -13.19 0.11 3.69
C ALA A 109 -13.73 -1.06 2.86
N THR A 110 -13.93 -2.24 3.47
CA THR A 110 -14.53 -3.38 2.76
C THR A 110 -15.97 -3.09 2.34
N ALA A 111 -16.79 -2.48 3.21
CA ALA A 111 -18.16 -2.07 2.89
C ALA A 111 -18.26 -0.99 1.80
N ARG A 112 -17.26 -0.09 1.73
CA ARG A 112 -17.14 0.94 0.68
C ARG A 112 -16.79 0.33 -0.67
N LEU A 113 -15.98 -0.74 -0.70
CA LEU A 113 -15.50 -1.38 -1.92
C LEU A 113 -16.54 -2.28 -2.59
N GLY A 114 -17.31 -3.05 -1.82
CA GLY A 114 -18.31 -4.00 -2.36
C GLY A 114 -19.46 -4.28 -1.39
N SER A 115 -20.53 -4.91 -1.88
CA SER A 115 -21.66 -5.32 -1.03
C SER A 115 -21.43 -6.65 -0.32
N ARG A 116 -20.45 -7.46 -0.74
CA ARG A 116 -20.12 -8.74 -0.09
C ARG A 116 -18.65 -8.84 0.29
N LEU A 117 -18.40 -9.43 1.46
CA LEU A 117 -17.07 -9.73 1.98
C LEU A 117 -17.02 -11.18 2.45
N ASP A 118 -16.02 -11.92 1.98
CA ASP A 118 -15.53 -13.14 2.60
C ASP A 118 -14.18 -12.83 3.25
N LEU A 119 -14.11 -12.90 4.58
CA LEU A 119 -12.88 -12.70 5.35
C LEU A 119 -12.46 -14.05 5.93
N LEU A 120 -11.29 -14.51 5.52
CA LEU A 120 -10.60 -15.64 6.10
C LEU A 120 -9.38 -15.14 6.85
N SER A 121 -9.23 -15.56 8.09
CA SER A 121 -8.12 -15.19 8.95
C SER A 121 -7.48 -16.45 9.54
N VAL A 122 -6.15 -16.50 9.49
CA VAL A 122 -5.36 -17.55 10.15
C VAL A 122 -4.47 -16.87 11.18
N SER A 123 -4.65 -17.23 12.44
CA SER A 123 -3.86 -16.70 13.55
C SER A 123 -3.25 -17.81 14.38
N GLU A 124 -2.20 -17.49 15.12
CA GLU A 124 -1.59 -18.39 16.09
C GLU A 124 -2.00 -18.00 17.50
N VAL A 125 -2.72 -18.90 18.18
CA VAL A 125 -3.22 -18.72 19.53
C VAL A 125 -2.60 -19.80 20.41
N SER A 126 -1.77 -19.40 21.37
CA SER A 126 -1.11 -20.31 22.32
C SER A 126 -0.34 -21.48 21.65
N GLY A 127 0.36 -21.20 20.55
CA GLY A 127 1.16 -22.18 19.81
C GLY A 127 0.34 -23.11 18.89
N ARG A 128 -0.94 -22.82 18.68
CA ARG A 128 -1.81 -23.55 17.74
C ARG A 128 -2.43 -22.59 16.74
N LYS A 129 -2.50 -23.01 15.48
CA LYS A 129 -3.17 -22.25 14.45
C LYS A 129 -4.69 -22.39 14.58
N GLU A 130 -5.37 -21.27 14.44
CA GLU A 130 -6.82 -21.19 14.30
C GLU A 130 -7.14 -20.59 12.94
N VAL A 131 -8.16 -21.13 12.28
CA VAL A 131 -8.71 -20.54 11.06
C VAL A 131 -10.14 -20.10 11.33
N SER A 132 -10.37 -18.81 11.13
CA SER A 132 -11.65 -18.15 11.37
C SER A 132 -12.14 -17.51 10.08
N ASN A 133 -13.42 -17.69 9.78
CA ASN A 133 -14.05 -17.21 8.56
C ASN A 133 -15.37 -16.51 8.87
N ILE A 134 -15.59 -15.35 8.23
CA ILE A 134 -16.86 -14.64 8.26
C ILE A 134 -17.27 -14.27 6.85
N ILE A 135 -18.57 -14.37 6.57
CA ILE A 135 -19.19 -13.90 5.34
C ILE A 135 -20.15 -12.78 5.71
N VAL A 136 -19.94 -11.60 5.14
CA VAL A 136 -20.73 -10.41 5.42
C VAL A 136 -21.43 -9.95 4.15
N ASN A 137 -22.76 -9.84 4.21
CA ASN A 137 -23.55 -9.12 3.23
C ASN A 137 -23.88 -7.72 3.77
N TRP A 138 -23.22 -6.70 3.23
CA TRP A 138 -23.39 -5.31 3.64
C TRP A 138 -24.76 -4.74 3.29
N GLU A 139 -25.49 -5.33 2.34
CA GLU A 139 -26.86 -4.89 2.02
C GLU A 139 -27.83 -5.14 3.18
N LEU A 140 -27.55 -6.13 4.03
CA LEU A 140 -28.35 -6.39 5.24
C LEU A 140 -28.30 -5.19 6.19
N PHE A 141 -27.19 -4.46 6.23
CA PHE A 141 -27.03 -3.25 7.05
C PHE A 141 -27.83 -2.05 6.52
N GLU A 142 -28.23 -2.09 5.24
CA GLU A 142 -29.07 -1.07 4.62
C GLU A 142 -30.56 -1.36 4.84
N GLN A 143 -30.91 -2.64 4.93
CA GLN A 143 -32.30 -3.11 5.08
C GLN A 143 -32.72 -3.23 6.55
N ALA A 144 -31.80 -3.60 7.44
CA ALA A 144 -32.09 -3.78 8.86
C ALA A 144 -32.42 -2.44 9.53
N LEU A 145 -33.35 -2.48 10.49
CA LEU A 145 -33.73 -1.30 11.25
C LEU A 145 -32.65 -0.94 12.26
N TYR A 146 -32.10 -1.94 12.97
CA TYR A 146 -31.12 -1.74 14.03
C TYR A 146 -29.90 -2.64 13.86
N LEU A 147 -28.75 -2.19 14.39
CA LEU A 147 -27.47 -2.87 14.25
C LEU A 147 -27.42 -4.21 15.02
N ASP A 148 -28.16 -4.30 16.12
CA ASP A 148 -28.26 -5.49 16.97
C ASP A 148 -29.16 -6.59 16.39
N GLU A 149 -29.81 -6.35 15.26
CA GLU A 149 -30.64 -7.33 14.54
C GLU A 149 -29.87 -8.08 13.45
N ILE A 150 -28.61 -7.71 13.23
CA ILE A 150 -27.77 -8.31 12.18
C ILE A 150 -26.93 -9.41 12.81
N GLU A 151 -27.23 -10.65 12.41
CA GLU A 151 -26.47 -11.82 12.81
C GLU A 151 -25.41 -12.12 11.75
N ILE A 152 -24.16 -12.28 12.17
CA ILE A 152 -23.05 -12.69 11.31
C ILE A 152 -22.39 -13.89 11.96
N ASP A 153 -22.46 -15.03 11.27
CA ASP A 153 -21.87 -16.27 11.74
C ASP A 153 -20.35 -16.26 11.57
N ILE A 154 -19.66 -16.73 12.60
CA ILE A 154 -18.22 -16.98 12.56
C ILE A 154 -18.01 -18.48 12.52
N GLN A 155 -17.39 -18.95 11.44
CA GLN A 155 -17.00 -20.34 11.30
C GLN A 155 -15.54 -20.48 11.72
N THR A 156 -15.26 -21.42 12.61
CA THR A 156 -13.90 -21.68 13.09
C THR A 156 -13.51 -23.13 12.86
N ARG A 157 -12.22 -23.35 12.62
CA ARG A 157 -11.62 -24.68 12.60
C ARG A 157 -10.17 -24.64 13.10
N PRO A 158 -9.65 -25.75 13.62
CA PRO A 158 -8.22 -25.90 13.84
C PRO A 158 -7.44 -25.70 12.54
N GLY A 159 -6.33 -24.98 12.63
CA GLY A 159 -5.38 -24.79 11.54
C GLY A 159 -4.56 -26.05 11.27
N LYS A 160 -4.15 -26.19 10.01
CA LYS A 160 -3.30 -27.27 9.49
C LYS A 160 -1.90 -26.70 9.21
N SER A 161 -0.90 -27.57 9.08
CA SER A 161 0.48 -27.14 8.79
C SER A 161 0.62 -26.27 7.54
N LYS A 162 -0.25 -26.48 6.54
CA LYS A 162 -0.30 -25.72 5.29
C LYS A 162 -0.99 -24.35 5.40
N ASP A 163 -1.75 -24.09 6.47
CA ASP A 163 -2.42 -22.80 6.65
C ASP A 163 -1.35 -21.78 7.07
N VAL A 164 -1.23 -20.68 6.33
CA VAL A 164 -0.26 -19.59 6.59
C VAL A 164 -0.97 -18.49 7.37
N CYS A 165 -0.34 -17.94 8.40
CA CYS A 165 -0.90 -16.84 9.18
C CYS A 165 -1.10 -15.59 8.32
N GLY A 166 -2.13 -14.81 8.63
CA GLY A 166 -2.49 -13.60 7.89
C GLY A 166 -4.00 -13.49 7.67
N VAL A 167 -4.40 -12.50 6.88
CA VAL A 167 -5.79 -12.25 6.52
C VAL A 167 -5.96 -12.27 4.99
N SER A 168 -7.02 -12.92 4.53
CA SER A 168 -7.49 -12.89 3.15
C SER A 168 -8.90 -12.28 3.12
N LEU A 169 -9.03 -11.18 2.41
CA LEU A 169 -10.29 -10.49 2.14
C LEU A 169 -10.65 -10.71 0.67
N GLU A 170 -11.80 -11.29 0.41
CA GLU A 170 -12.41 -11.34 -0.92
C GLU A 170 -13.68 -10.49 -0.92
N ILE A 171 -13.61 -9.36 -1.63
CA ILE A 171 -14.67 -8.37 -1.71
C ILE A 171 -15.28 -8.51 -3.10
N SER A 172 -16.56 -8.84 -3.14
CA SER A 172 -17.30 -9.04 -4.39
C SER A 172 -18.50 -8.10 -4.46
N GLU A 173 -19.14 -8.06 -5.63
CA GLU A 173 -20.23 -7.12 -5.90
C GLU A 173 -19.77 -5.66 -5.73
N LEU A 174 -18.71 -5.31 -6.47
CA LEU A 174 -18.02 -4.02 -6.32
C LEU A 174 -18.95 -2.84 -6.58
N ARG A 175 -18.85 -1.80 -5.74
CA ARG A 175 -19.72 -0.63 -5.81
C ARG A 175 -19.29 0.39 -6.87
N ASP A 176 -18.01 0.42 -7.21
CA ASP A 176 -17.44 1.32 -8.21
C ASP A 176 -16.85 0.53 -9.37
N SER A 177 -16.96 1.09 -10.57
CA SER A 177 -16.12 0.68 -11.70
C SER A 177 -14.68 1.10 -11.44
N TRP A 178 -13.71 0.27 -11.81
CA TRP A 178 -12.28 0.60 -11.75
C TRP A 178 -11.78 0.99 -13.14
N THR A 179 -11.85 2.29 -13.44
CA THR A 179 -11.35 2.85 -14.70
C THR A 179 -9.82 2.94 -14.71
N LYS A 180 -9.23 3.08 -15.90
CA LYS A 180 -7.78 3.31 -16.07
C LYS A 180 -7.25 4.42 -15.16
N ARG A 181 -7.96 5.56 -15.13
CA ARG A 181 -7.60 6.72 -14.31
C ARG A 181 -7.58 6.41 -12.81
N GLN A 182 -8.54 5.62 -12.33
CA GLN A 182 -8.61 5.23 -10.91
C GLN A 182 -7.49 4.27 -10.54
N LEU A 183 -7.16 3.33 -11.44
CA LEU A 183 -6.04 2.42 -11.26
C LEU A 183 -4.69 3.16 -11.26
N GLU A 184 -4.52 4.14 -12.15
CA GLU A 184 -3.34 5.03 -12.17
C GLU A 184 -3.22 5.82 -10.84
N LEU A 185 -4.33 6.36 -10.32
CA LEU A 185 -4.36 7.03 -9.01
C LEU A 185 -3.99 6.09 -7.88
N LEU A 186 -4.56 4.88 -7.84
CA LEU A 186 -4.26 3.85 -6.85
C LEU A 186 -2.78 3.49 -6.85
N VAL A 187 -2.21 3.17 -8.01
CA VAL A 187 -0.78 2.83 -8.15
C VAL A 187 0.09 3.96 -7.61
N ARG A 188 -0.26 5.21 -7.93
CA ARG A 188 0.47 6.39 -7.44
C ARG A 188 0.42 6.54 -5.91
N GLU A 189 -0.72 6.28 -5.28
CA GLU A 189 -0.83 6.28 -3.81
C GLU A 189 -0.08 5.11 -3.17
N LEU A 190 -0.14 3.90 -3.76
CA LEU A 190 0.61 2.74 -3.27
C LEU A 190 2.12 2.99 -3.34
N ARG A 191 2.63 3.58 -4.44
CA ARG A 191 4.04 3.97 -4.56
C ARG A 191 4.47 4.97 -3.48
N ARG A 192 3.58 5.91 -3.10
CA ARG A 192 3.84 6.84 -1.98
C ARG A 192 3.98 6.13 -0.65
N LEU A 193 3.16 5.11 -0.38
CA LEU A 193 3.26 4.31 0.85
C LEU A 193 4.56 3.50 0.91
N THR A 194 5.03 2.99 -0.23
CA THR A 194 6.32 2.27 -0.32
C THR A 194 7.53 3.22 -0.33
N SER A 195 7.32 4.53 -0.51
CA SER A 195 8.39 5.52 -0.73
C SER A 195 9.39 5.53 0.43
N PRO A 196 10.70 5.66 0.17
CA PRO A 196 11.73 5.22 1.09
C PRO A 196 11.86 6.17 2.28
N ILE A 197 11.25 5.82 3.40
CA ILE A 197 11.87 6.10 4.70
C ILE A 197 13.05 5.13 4.80
N LYS A 198 14.14 5.47 4.11
CA LYS A 198 15.38 4.70 4.01
C LYS A 198 16.17 4.59 5.33
N TYR A 199 15.48 4.73 6.46
CA TYR A 199 16.01 4.69 7.82
C TYR A 199 15.26 3.75 8.76
N ARG A 200 14.38 2.88 8.25
CA ARG A 200 13.92 1.72 9.02
C ARG A 200 13.89 0.48 8.13
N GLU A 201 14.34 -0.61 8.72
CA GLU A 201 14.53 -1.97 8.17
C GLU A 201 13.20 -2.64 7.78
N ASP A 202 12.28 -1.94 7.12
CA ASP A 202 10.93 -2.43 6.87
C ASP A 202 10.78 -2.94 5.42
N ASP A 203 11.09 -4.22 5.22
CA ASP A 203 10.91 -5.01 3.98
C ASP A 203 9.42 -5.26 3.64
N PHE A 204 8.52 -4.29 3.85
CA PHE A 204 7.11 -4.47 3.51
C PHE A 204 6.87 -4.29 2.01
N GLN A 205 6.56 -5.38 1.33
CA GLN A 205 6.33 -5.40 -0.12
C GLN A 205 4.85 -5.33 -0.47
N VAL A 206 4.51 -4.56 -1.51
CA VAL A 206 3.14 -4.43 -2.00
C VAL A 206 3.07 -4.95 -3.42
N PHE A 207 2.20 -5.93 -3.66
CA PHE A 207 1.97 -6.51 -4.98
C PHE A 207 0.55 -6.20 -5.46
N LEU A 208 0.40 -5.75 -6.70
CA LEU A 208 -0.86 -5.43 -7.33
C LEU A 208 -0.98 -6.14 -8.69
N ASP A 209 -1.95 -7.05 -8.76
CA ASP A 209 -2.33 -7.77 -9.97
C ASP A 209 -3.54 -7.09 -10.64
N LEU A 210 -3.29 -6.55 -11.84
CA LEU A 210 -4.30 -5.93 -12.70
C LEU A 210 -4.45 -6.68 -14.03
N SER A 211 -3.99 -7.94 -14.10
CA SER A 211 -4.06 -8.77 -15.31
C SER A 211 -5.49 -9.02 -15.81
N GLY A 212 -6.50 -8.81 -14.97
CA GLY A 212 -7.91 -8.83 -15.35
C GLY A 212 -8.33 -7.73 -16.33
N PHE A 213 -7.58 -6.62 -16.40
CA PHE A 213 -7.86 -5.51 -17.32
C PHE A 213 -7.05 -5.68 -18.61
N GLN A 214 -7.73 -6.14 -19.66
CA GLN A 214 -7.12 -6.41 -20.97
C GLN A 214 -7.43 -5.32 -22.00
N LYS A 215 -6.46 -5.06 -22.90
CA LYS A 215 -6.57 -4.00 -23.93
C LYS A 215 -7.77 -4.16 -24.85
N ASP A 216 -8.06 -5.40 -25.26
CA ASP A 216 -9.12 -5.67 -26.23
C ASP A 216 -10.53 -5.52 -25.64
N THR A 217 -10.69 -5.75 -24.34
CA THR A 217 -11.98 -5.66 -23.64
C THR A 217 -12.17 -4.30 -22.95
N HIS A 218 -11.13 -3.77 -22.31
CA HIS A 218 -11.23 -2.60 -21.43
C HIS A 218 -10.57 -1.34 -22.04
N GLY A 219 -9.92 -1.47 -23.19
CA GLY A 219 -9.23 -0.35 -23.87
C GLY A 219 -7.83 -0.04 -23.33
N PHE A 220 -7.35 -0.77 -22.32
CA PHE A 220 -5.99 -0.63 -21.78
C PHE A 220 -5.51 -1.96 -21.16
N ASP A 221 -4.19 -2.14 -21.09
CA ASP A 221 -3.56 -3.23 -20.32
C ASP A 221 -3.33 -2.77 -18.88
N GLY A 222 -4.01 -3.39 -17.92
CA GLY A 222 -3.91 -3.02 -16.50
C GLY A 222 -2.53 -3.27 -15.91
N GLN A 223 -1.87 -4.37 -16.28
CA GLN A 223 -0.56 -4.68 -15.68
C GLN A 223 0.51 -3.66 -16.10
N SER A 224 0.38 -3.08 -17.29
CA SER A 224 1.25 -2.01 -17.78
C SER A 224 1.24 -0.75 -16.89
N ILE A 225 0.15 -0.51 -16.16
CA ILE A 225 0.02 0.62 -15.22
C ILE A 225 0.91 0.41 -13.99
N VAL A 226 0.96 -0.84 -13.50
CA VAL A 226 1.76 -1.22 -12.32
C VAL A 226 3.24 -1.15 -12.64
N SER A 227 3.64 -1.77 -13.75
CA SER A 227 5.04 -1.78 -14.20
C SER A 227 5.51 -0.41 -14.68
N GLY A 228 4.64 0.41 -15.27
CA GLY A 228 4.94 1.76 -15.75
C GLY A 228 6.22 1.85 -16.61
N ALA A 229 6.92 2.99 -16.53
CA ALA A 229 8.21 3.22 -17.19
C ALA A 229 9.35 2.31 -16.67
N PHE A 230 9.18 1.57 -15.57
CA PHE A 230 10.20 0.66 -15.06
C PHE A 230 10.38 -0.58 -15.94
N GLY A 231 9.33 -1.03 -16.63
CA GLY A 231 9.45 -2.08 -17.66
C GLY A 231 10.35 -1.67 -18.83
N ALA A 232 10.65 -0.37 -18.99
CA ALA A 232 11.49 0.14 -20.06
C ALA A 232 12.93 0.50 -19.62
N ILE A 233 13.24 0.55 -18.32
CA ILE A 233 14.52 1.11 -17.80
C ILE A 233 15.44 0.03 -17.19
N GLY A 234 15.18 -1.26 -17.34
CA GLY A 234 16.11 -2.26 -16.82
C GLY A 234 15.91 -3.69 -17.33
N ASN A 235 17.01 -4.27 -17.84
CA ASN A 235 17.23 -5.71 -17.85
C ASN A 235 17.49 -6.21 -16.41
N ASP A 236 16.55 -5.99 -15.49
CA ASP A 236 16.56 -6.68 -14.20
C ASP A 236 15.84 -8.02 -14.42
N ASP A 237 16.60 -9.11 -14.49
CA ASP A 237 16.06 -10.48 -14.67
C ASP A 237 15.15 -10.93 -13.50
N ASP A 238 15.05 -10.13 -12.42
CA ASP A 238 14.29 -10.40 -11.19
C ASP A 238 13.09 -9.42 -10.99
N PHE A 239 12.55 -8.90 -12.09
CA PHE A 239 11.41 -7.98 -12.05
C PHE A 239 10.07 -8.73 -11.94
N ASP A 240 9.41 -8.64 -10.78
CA ASP A 240 7.99 -9.01 -10.69
C ASP A 240 7.12 -7.85 -11.22
N PRO A 241 6.38 -8.04 -12.33
CA PRO A 241 5.55 -6.99 -12.91
C PRO A 241 4.40 -6.51 -12.01
N LYS A 242 4.09 -7.27 -10.95
CA LYS A 242 3.05 -6.93 -9.97
C LYS A 242 3.60 -6.12 -8.80
N GLU A 243 4.91 -6.04 -8.60
CA GLU A 243 5.48 -5.33 -7.45
C GLU A 243 5.31 -3.81 -7.61
N ILE A 244 4.72 -3.17 -6.60
CA ILE A 244 4.68 -1.71 -6.48
C ILE A 244 6.03 -1.25 -5.93
N ARG A 245 6.87 -0.71 -6.82
CA ARG A 245 8.16 -0.15 -6.43
C ARG A 245 8.08 1.36 -6.14
N PRO A 246 8.85 1.86 -5.16
CA PRO A 246 8.97 3.28 -4.90
C PRO A 246 9.36 4.07 -6.15
N PHE A 247 8.97 5.35 -6.18
CA PHE A 247 9.51 6.28 -7.16
C PHE A 247 11.04 6.29 -7.07
N ALA A 248 11.72 5.92 -8.15
CA ALA A 248 13.17 5.92 -8.22
C ALA A 248 13.69 7.36 -8.41
N ILE A 249 13.34 8.26 -7.48
CA ILE A 249 13.81 9.65 -7.43
C ILE A 249 15.35 9.68 -7.39
N ASN A 250 15.98 8.64 -6.83
CA ASN A 250 17.42 8.50 -6.87
C ASN A 250 17.99 8.09 -8.25
N LYS A 251 17.21 7.48 -9.14
CA LYS A 251 17.64 7.09 -10.49
C LYS A 251 17.33 8.16 -11.54
N ILE A 252 16.41 9.08 -11.26
CA ILE A 252 15.96 10.11 -12.19
C ILE A 252 16.53 11.46 -11.78
N PHE A 253 17.26 12.11 -12.68
CA PHE A 253 17.85 13.44 -12.50
C PHE A 253 18.22 14.03 -13.87
N HIS A 254 18.22 15.36 -13.97
CA HIS A 254 18.77 16.05 -15.15
C HIS A 254 20.29 16.10 -15.07
N TYR A 255 20.81 16.40 -13.88
CA TYR A 255 22.23 16.34 -13.57
C TYR A 255 22.46 15.69 -12.21
N MET A 256 23.60 15.04 -12.03
CA MET A 256 23.97 14.44 -10.75
C MET A 256 25.42 14.73 -10.43
N VAL A 257 25.69 15.15 -9.21
CA VAL A 257 27.03 15.15 -8.62
C VAL A 257 27.06 14.06 -7.55
N GLN A 258 28.05 13.17 -7.63
CA GLN A 258 28.26 12.14 -6.62
C GLN A 258 29.74 11.98 -6.33
N GLY A 259 30.09 11.93 -5.06
CA GLY A 259 31.48 11.80 -4.61
C GLY A 259 31.57 11.86 -3.11
N GLU A 260 32.79 12.00 -2.60
CA GLU A 260 33.07 12.03 -1.18
C GLU A 260 34.03 13.18 -0.88
N PHE A 261 33.79 13.83 0.26
CA PHE A 261 34.75 14.69 0.91
C PHE A 261 35.63 13.82 1.82
N ASP A 262 36.95 14.00 1.76
CA ASP A 262 37.88 13.39 2.71
C ASP A 262 37.96 14.19 4.03
N GLU A 263 38.80 13.74 4.96
CA GLU A 263 39.00 14.39 6.26
C GLU A 263 39.57 15.82 6.14
N ASP A 264 40.26 16.12 5.03
CA ASP A 264 40.81 17.43 4.74
C ASP A 264 39.81 18.32 3.95
N GLY A 265 38.61 17.82 3.71
CA GLY A 265 37.53 18.51 3.01
C GLY A 265 37.68 18.54 1.50
N GLN A 266 38.61 17.78 0.89
CA GLN A 266 38.71 17.70 -0.57
C GLN A 266 37.64 16.79 -1.14
N PHE A 267 36.95 17.27 -2.17
CA PHE A 267 35.92 16.49 -2.85
C PHE A 267 36.53 15.73 -4.02
N THR A 268 36.29 14.42 -4.07
CA THR A 268 36.57 13.57 -5.23
C THR A 268 35.29 12.87 -5.66
N GLY A 269 34.92 13.01 -6.93
CA GLY A 269 33.68 12.44 -7.44
C GLY A 269 33.52 12.55 -8.94
N PHE A 270 32.27 12.55 -9.37
CA PHE A 270 31.89 12.71 -10.76
C PHE A 270 30.57 13.45 -10.90
N PHE A 271 30.43 14.08 -12.07
CA PHE A 271 29.24 14.73 -12.56
C PHE A 271 28.66 13.93 -13.73
N ILE A 272 27.33 13.84 -13.81
CA ILE A 272 26.60 13.29 -14.95
C ILE A 272 25.62 14.35 -15.45
N ASN A 273 25.58 14.55 -16.77
CA ASN A 273 24.57 15.37 -17.45
C ASN A 273 23.70 14.47 -18.35
N ASN A 274 22.50 14.13 -17.88
CA ASN A 274 21.53 13.33 -18.65
C ASN A 274 20.79 14.14 -19.72
N ARG A 275 20.89 15.46 -19.71
CA ARG A 275 20.43 16.33 -20.81
C ARG A 275 21.43 16.36 -21.98
N GLY A 276 22.67 15.94 -21.72
CA GLY A 276 23.75 15.80 -22.69
C GLY A 276 23.99 14.35 -23.09
N ASP A 277 25.24 13.89 -22.96
CA ASP A 277 25.67 12.55 -23.36
C ASP A 277 25.49 11.47 -22.27
N GLY A 278 25.06 11.87 -21.06
CA GLY A 278 24.87 10.97 -19.91
C GLY A 278 26.16 10.35 -19.37
N LYS A 279 27.34 10.82 -19.79
CA LYS A 279 28.62 10.23 -19.36
C LYS A 279 29.08 10.78 -18.02
N ARG A 280 29.79 9.94 -17.27
CA ARG A 280 30.46 10.33 -16.03
C ARG A 280 31.68 11.19 -16.36
N GLN A 281 31.69 12.40 -15.83
CA GLN A 281 32.80 13.35 -15.92
C GLN A 281 33.43 13.46 -14.53
N PRO A 282 34.75 13.21 -14.37
CA PRO A 282 35.40 13.33 -13.07
C PRO A 282 35.30 14.77 -12.57
N LEU A 283 35.02 14.93 -11.28
CA LEU A 283 34.91 16.22 -10.61
C LEU A 283 35.73 16.19 -9.33
N ASN A 284 36.76 17.03 -9.27
CA ASN A 284 37.60 17.21 -8.09
C ASN A 284 37.54 18.67 -7.68
N VAL A 285 37.25 18.93 -6.41
CA VAL A 285 37.21 20.29 -5.85
C VAL A 285 38.16 20.34 -4.68
N SER A 286 39.15 21.22 -4.77
CA SER A 286 40.13 21.41 -3.71
C SER A 286 39.52 22.12 -2.50
N SER A 287 40.02 21.78 -1.32
CA SER A 287 39.64 22.42 -0.07
C SER A 287 40.65 23.50 0.32
N THR A 288 40.17 24.45 1.10
CA THR A 288 41.02 25.31 1.92
C THR A 288 41.48 24.55 3.15
N SER A 289 42.75 24.71 3.52
CA SER A 289 43.29 24.14 4.75
C SER A 289 42.51 24.62 5.97
N LEU A 290 42.18 23.70 6.88
CA LEU A 290 41.58 24.02 8.16
C LEU A 290 42.52 24.93 8.96
N THR A 291 41.94 25.96 9.59
CA THR A 291 42.67 26.78 10.55
C THR A 291 42.87 26.04 11.87
N SER A 292 43.77 26.54 12.73
CA SER A 292 44.07 25.92 14.03
C SER A 292 42.91 25.87 15.02
N GLU A 293 41.80 26.57 14.73
CA GLU A 293 40.58 26.59 15.54
C GLU A 293 39.46 25.71 14.94
N GLU A 294 39.66 25.19 13.73
CA GLU A 294 38.68 24.37 13.02
C GLU A 294 38.99 22.88 13.18
N ILE A 295 37.94 22.08 13.37
CA ILE A 295 38.01 20.64 13.54
C ILE A 295 37.35 19.99 12.33
N SER A 296 38.01 19.01 11.72
CA SER A 296 37.42 18.22 10.64
C SER A 296 36.15 17.51 11.10
N CYS A 297 35.13 17.50 10.25
CA CYS A 297 33.91 16.71 10.47
C CYS A 297 34.03 15.25 10.00
N GLY A 298 35.22 14.83 9.56
CA GLY A 298 35.46 13.51 8.98
C GLY A 298 34.96 13.40 7.53
N PRO A 299 35.07 12.21 6.92
CA PRO A 299 34.66 12.01 5.54
C PRO A 299 33.13 12.11 5.38
N VAL A 300 32.69 12.74 4.28
CA VAL A 300 31.26 12.93 3.98
C VAL A 300 30.97 12.49 2.55
N SER A 301 30.16 11.45 2.39
CA SER A 301 29.65 11.06 1.07
C SER A 301 28.49 11.97 0.66
N LEU A 302 28.54 12.50 -0.57
CA LEU A 302 27.57 13.42 -1.12
C LEU A 302 26.95 12.85 -2.40
N ARG A 303 25.62 12.99 -2.51
CA ARG A 303 24.91 12.83 -3.78
C ARG A 303 23.89 13.94 -3.95
N LEU A 304 24.07 14.75 -5.00
CA LEU A 304 23.16 15.82 -5.38
C LEU A 304 22.48 15.46 -6.70
N ASN A 305 21.17 15.27 -6.67
CA ASN A 305 20.35 15.21 -7.88
C ASN A 305 19.82 16.61 -8.17
N ILE A 306 20.11 17.11 -9.37
CA ILE A 306 19.79 18.47 -9.82
C ILE A 306 18.75 18.38 -10.93
N TYR A 307 17.75 19.25 -10.86
CA TYR A 307 16.61 19.25 -11.77
C TYR A 307 16.41 20.64 -12.38
N ASP A 308 16.33 20.70 -13.70
CA ASP A 308 15.86 21.89 -14.40
C ASP A 308 14.43 22.26 -14.01
N ARG A 309 14.18 23.57 -13.94
CA ARG A 309 12.88 24.15 -13.57
C ARG A 309 12.04 24.55 -14.78
N GLU A 310 12.53 24.27 -15.99
CA GLU A 310 11.81 24.51 -17.23
C GLU A 310 10.55 23.63 -17.30
N GLY A 311 9.44 24.18 -17.78
CA GLY A 311 8.14 23.50 -17.74
C GLY A 311 8.17 22.12 -18.41
N GLU A 312 8.75 22.02 -19.61
CA GLU A 312 8.88 20.75 -20.34
C GLU A 312 9.76 19.74 -19.59
N ALA A 313 10.90 20.18 -19.05
CA ALA A 313 11.80 19.30 -18.29
C ALA A 313 11.14 18.76 -17.00
N VAL A 314 10.32 19.58 -16.34
CA VAL A 314 9.55 19.16 -15.16
C VAL A 314 8.47 18.14 -15.54
N VAL A 315 7.77 18.34 -16.66
CA VAL A 315 6.78 17.39 -17.17
C VAL A 315 7.45 16.06 -17.52
N GLU A 316 8.54 16.09 -18.29
CA GLU A 316 9.33 14.91 -18.65
C GLU A 316 9.83 14.14 -17.42
N LEU A 317 10.26 14.87 -16.38
CA LEU A 317 10.67 14.28 -15.11
C LEU A 317 9.51 13.55 -14.42
N PHE A 318 8.34 14.17 -14.36
CA PHE A 318 7.16 13.58 -13.74
C PHE A 318 6.63 12.38 -14.53
N GLU A 319 6.69 12.40 -15.86
CA GLU A 319 6.38 11.24 -16.71
C GLU A 319 7.36 10.09 -16.45
N LYS A 320 8.67 10.38 -16.38
CA LYS A 320 9.71 9.37 -16.03
C LYS A 320 9.51 8.80 -14.62
N LEU A 321 9.03 9.61 -13.68
CA LEU A 321 8.65 9.17 -12.36
C LEU A 321 7.31 8.40 -12.37
N GLY A 322 6.48 8.51 -13.41
CA GLY A 322 5.13 7.95 -13.42
C GLY A 322 4.20 8.65 -12.43
N ILE A 323 4.36 9.97 -12.28
CA ILE A 323 3.53 10.86 -11.46
C ILE A 323 2.46 11.56 -12.32
N LEU A 324 2.80 11.85 -13.58
CA LEU A 324 1.93 12.33 -14.66
C LEU A 324 1.72 11.19 -15.67
#